data_AF-A0A210PZ51-F1
#
_entry.id   AF-A0A210PZ51-F1
#
_cell.length_a   1.000
_cell.length_b   1.000
_cell.length_c   1.000
_cell.angle_alpha   90.00
_cell.angle_beta   90.00
_cell.angle_gamma   90.00
#
_symmetry.space_group_name_H-M   'P 1'
#
loop_
_entity.id
_entity.type
_entity.pdbx_description
1 polymer ?
#
loop_
_entity_poly.entity_id
_entity_poly.type
_entity_poly.pdbx_seq_one_letter_code
_entity_poly.pdbx_strand_id
1 'polypeptide(L)' 'MKERFSDKDVSAVARRELNFTNQEENESLAEFAQRIQTITGDGFAHADTTTRNLIATEAFLKGCRV' A
#
# COMPACT_ATOMS: atom_id res chain seq x y z
N MET A 1 -24.44 -2.81 12.31
CA MET A 1 -23.45 -3.56 11.51
C MET A 1 -22.17 -3.57 12.35
N LYS A 2 -21.75 -4.72 12.91
CA LYS A 2 -20.48 -4.78 13.67
C LYS A 2 -19.35 -4.85 12.65
N GLU A 3 -18.44 -3.89 12.68
CA GLU A 3 -17.17 -3.97 11.94
C GLU A 3 -16.49 -5.30 12.33
N ARG A 4 -16.25 -6.14 11.33
CA ARG A 4 -15.75 -7.52 11.54
C ARG A 4 -14.25 -7.57 11.82
N PHE A 5 -13.56 -6.43 11.67
CA PHE A 5 -12.12 -6.30 11.83
C PHE A 5 -11.83 -5.09 12.70
N SER A 6 -10.84 -5.18 13.59
CA SER A 6 -10.33 -4.01 14.29
C SER A 6 -9.41 -3.21 13.37
N ASP A 7 -9.23 -1.91 13.64
CA ASP A 7 -8.29 -1.06 12.90
C ASP A 7 -6.87 -1.65 12.81
N LYS A 8 -6.45 -2.36 13.87
CA LYS A 8 -5.16 -3.05 13.91
C LYS A 8 -5.08 -4.19 12.89
N ASP A 9 -6.18 -4.90 12.67
CA ASP A 9 -6.25 -6.01 11.72
C ASP A 9 -6.20 -5.48 10.28
N VAL A 10 -6.92 -4.39 9.99
CA VAL A 10 -6.89 -3.72 8.68
C VAL A 10 -5.47 -3.26 8.33
N SER A 11 -4.81 -2.61 9.29
CA SER A 11 -3.45 -2.11 9.14
C SER A 11 -2.43 -3.24 8.93
N ALA A 12 -2.58 -4.38 9.61
CA ALA A 12 -1.70 -5.54 9.44
C ALA A 12 -1.89 -6.22 8.07
N VAL A 13 -3.12 -6.33 7.59
CA VAL A 13 -3.44 -6.89 6.27
C VAL A 13 -2.86 -6.02 5.17
N ALA A 14 -3.08 -4.71 5.21
CA ALA A 14 -2.57 -3.78 4.21
C ALA A 14 -1.02 -3.77 4.15
N ARG A 15 -0.34 -3.81 5.31
CA ARG A 15 1.13 -3.96 5.33
C ARG A 15 1.61 -5.27 4.70
N ARG A 16 0.86 -6.37 4.90
CA ARG A 16 1.20 -7.64 4.28
C ARG A 16 0.98 -7.56 2.77
N GLU A 17 -0.16 -7.02 2.34
CA GLU A 17 -0.48 -6.82 0.93
C GLU A 17 0.61 -6.03 0.21
N LEU A 18 1.03 -4.89 0.78
CA LEU A 18 2.07 -4.03 0.22
C LEU A 18 3.38 -4.77 -0.11
N ASN A 19 3.74 -5.79 0.68
CA ASN A 19 4.97 -6.56 0.47
C ASN A 19 4.93 -7.50 -0.75
N PHE A 20 3.73 -7.89 -1.19
CA PHE A 20 3.52 -8.82 -2.31
C PHE A 20 2.89 -8.15 -3.53
N THR A 21 2.51 -6.88 -3.42
CA THR A 21 1.94 -6.10 -4.50
C THR A 21 2.99 -5.81 -5.58
N ASN A 22 2.71 -6.25 -6.80
CA ASN A 22 3.48 -5.94 -8.00
C ASN A 22 2.56 -5.25 -9.02
N GLN A 23 3.17 -4.51 -9.96
CA GLN A 23 2.46 -3.91 -11.08
C GLN A 23 1.84 -5.01 -11.94
N GLU A 24 0.55 -4.86 -12.24
CA GLU A 24 -0.16 -5.79 -13.12
C GLU A 24 0.19 -5.57 -14.59
N GLU A 25 -0.08 -6.56 -15.45
CA GLU A 25 0.31 -6.50 -16.87
C GLU A 25 -0.37 -5.39 -17.65
N ASN A 26 -1.61 -5.06 -17.31
CA ASN A 26 -2.40 -4.03 -17.98
C ASN A 26 -2.51 -2.74 -17.15
N GLU A 27 -1.77 -2.64 -16.05
CA GLU A 27 -1.81 -1.49 -15.14
C GLU A 27 -0.73 -0.48 -15.53
N SER A 28 -1.14 0.77 -15.72
CA SER A 28 -0.20 1.87 -15.95
C SER A 28 0.60 2.20 -14.68
N LEU A 29 1.75 2.83 -14.84
CA LEU A 29 2.56 3.28 -13.69
C LEU A 29 1.79 4.23 -12.76
N ALA A 30 0.89 5.06 -13.31
CA ALA A 30 0.09 5.99 -12.53
C ALA A 30 -0.95 5.26 -11.67
N GLU A 31 -1.65 4.28 -12.25
CA GLU A 31 -2.61 3.42 -11.53
C GLU A 31 -1.89 2.62 -10.44
N PHE A 32 -0.72 2.06 -10.76
CA PHE A 32 0.08 1.32 -9.80
C PHE A 32 0.55 2.21 -8.64
N ALA A 33 1.07 3.40 -8.93
CA ALA A 33 1.48 4.37 -7.91
C ALA A 33 0.30 4.75 -6.99
N GLN A 34 -0.89 4.96 -7.56
CA GLN A 34 -2.09 5.28 -6.78
C GLN A 34 -2.52 4.11 -5.89
N ARG A 35 -2.43 2.87 -6.37
CA ARG A 35 -2.73 1.67 -5.59
C ARG A 35 -1.76 1.51 -4.42
N ILE A 36 -0.46 1.67 -4.67
CA ILE A 36 0.57 1.63 -3.63
C ILE A 36 0.36 2.72 -2.57
N GLN A 37 -0.02 3.94 -2.97
CA GLN A 37 -0.35 5.02 -2.04
C GLN A 37 -1.56 4.69 -1.17
N THR A 38 -2.59 4.06 -1.75
CA THR A 38 -3.80 3.63 -1.03
C THR A 38 -3.46 2.57 0.03
N ILE A 39 -2.79 1.49 -0.37
CA ILE A 39 -2.40 0.39 0.52
C ILE A 39 -1.46 0.91 1.63
N THR A 40 -0.54 1.81 1.30
CA THR A 40 0.36 2.42 2.28
C THR A 40 -0.40 3.31 3.28
N GLY A 41 -1.41 4.04 2.82
CA GLY A 41 -2.31 4.82 3.67
C GLY A 41 -3.01 3.96 4.72
N ASP A 42 -3.56 2.83 4.29
CA ASP A 42 -4.27 1.89 5.17
C ASP A 42 -3.32 1.14 6.12
N GLY A 43 -2.15 0.72 5.60
CA GLY A 43 -1.14 -0.02 6.37
C GLY A 43 -0.41 0.82 7.42
N PHE A 44 -0.36 2.14 7.23
CA PHE A 44 0.42 3.07 8.05
C PHE A 44 -0.35 4.34 8.41
N ALA A 45 -1.65 4.21 8.72
CA ALA A 45 -2.53 5.35 9.03
C ALA A 45 -2.02 6.30 10.12
N HIS A 46 -1.19 5.81 11.05
CA HIS A 46 -0.61 6.61 12.14
C HIS A 46 0.76 7.23 11.80
N ALA A 47 1.37 6.86 10.67
CA ALA A 47 2.64 7.41 10.25
C ALA A 47 2.45 8.79 9.59
N ASP A 48 3.43 9.67 9.79
CA ASP A 48 3.45 10.96 9.13
C ASP A 48 3.56 10.82 7.60
N THR A 49 3.23 11.90 6.89
CA THR A 49 3.20 11.92 5.43
C THR A 49 4.57 11.61 4.80
N THR A 50 5.66 12.04 5.43
CA THR A 50 7.02 11.78 4.90
C THR A 50 7.33 10.29 4.97
N THR A 51 7.08 9.68 6.12
CA THR A 51 7.28 8.24 6.33
C THR A 51 6.41 7.42 5.37
N ARG A 52 5.13 7.77 5.21
CA ARG A 52 4.25 7.10 4.24
C ARG A 52 4.73 7.23 2.80
N ASN A 53 5.20 8.41 2.40
CA ASN A 53 5.72 8.62 1.06
C ASN A 53 6.98 7.81 0.77
N LEU A 54 7.88 7.68 1.75
CA LEU A 54 9.09 6.86 1.62
C LEU A 54 8.72 5.39 1.44
N ILE A 55 7.84 4.86 2.29
CA ILE A 55 7.36 3.48 2.21
C ILE A 55 6.66 3.21 0.86
N ALA A 56 5.77 4.11 0.45
CA ALA A 56 5.07 3.99 -0.83
C ALA A 56 6.05 4.02 -2.02
N THR A 57 7.07 4.88 -1.97
CA THR A 57 8.08 4.97 -3.04
C THR A 57 8.92 3.69 -3.12
N GLU A 58 9.36 3.15 -1.99
CA GLU A 58 10.12 1.90 -1.95
C GLU A 58 9.29 0.72 -2.47
N ALA A 59 8.05 0.59 -2.02
CA ALA A 59 7.14 -0.45 -2.48
C ALA A 59 6.83 -0.33 -3.98
N PHE A 60 6.61 0.89 -4.47
CA PHE A 60 6.42 1.17 -5.89
C PHE A 60 7.63 0.71 -6.71
N LEU A 61 8.84 1.15 -6.37
CA LEU A 61 10.06 0.79 -7.10
C LEU A 61 10.31 -0.72 -7.12
N LYS A 62 10.03 -1.41 -6.01
CA LYS A 62 10.20 -2.86 -5.90
C LYS A 62 9.18 -3.64 -6.72
N GLY A 63 7.95 -3.14 -6.80
CA GLY A 63 6.85 -3.80 -7.50
C GLY A 63 6.71 -3.42 -8.98
N CYS A 64 7.40 -2.38 -9.44
CA CYS A 64 7.44 -2.00 -10.85
C CYS A 64 7.97 -3.15 -11.72
N ARG A 65 7.30 -3.40 -12.85
CA ARG A 65 7.80 -4.30 -13.87
C ARG A 65 8.90 -3.61 -14.66
N VAL A 66 10.00 -4.32 -14.92
CA VAL A 66 11.11 -3.89 -15.78
C VAL A 66 10.81 -4.26 -17.24
#